data_AF-A0A950QSD9-F1
#
_entry.id   AF-A0A950QSD9-F1
#
_cell.length_a   1.000
_cell.length_b   1.000
_cell.length_c   1.000
_cell.angle_alpha   90.00
_cell.angle_beta   90.00
_cell.angle_gamma   90.00
#
_symmetry.space_group_name_H-M   'P 1'
#
loop_
_entity.id
_entity.type
_entity.pdbx_description
1 polymer ?
#
loop_
_entity_poly.entity_id
_entity_poly.type
_entity_poly.pdbx_seq_one_letter_code
_entity_poly.pdbx_strand_id
1 'polypeptide(L)'
;SGSLTYANGPHSLAFTGGGNMGQTAYQNLATPVQNNGSIYDVIYTYAKGPWIVQPYFQYSDVPTNPKIGIAKGASTRGGAILLSRTFPHGFSLAGRWEYIASTGNAKNQALNLLFGPGSSGDSVTVTPTFQYGGFFFRGDLSWVHASSITPGDAFGRRGTNTNQPRAMAEIGFIFGNNIAEKKP
;
A
#
# COMPACT_ATOMS: atom_id res chain seq x y z
N SER A 1 4.40 18.39 0.09
CA SER A 1 4.86 17.21 -0.66
C SER A 1 5.29 17.64 -2.06
N GLY A 2 5.98 16.77 -2.79
CA GLY A 2 6.37 16.99 -4.17
C GLY A 2 6.64 15.67 -4.90
N SER A 3 6.66 15.73 -6.23
CA SER A 3 6.92 14.57 -7.08
C SER A 3 7.65 14.97 -8.35
N LEU A 4 8.58 14.14 -8.80
CA LEU A 4 9.21 14.25 -10.11
C LEU A 4 9.00 12.93 -10.86
N THR A 5 8.56 13.01 -12.11
CA THR A 5 8.40 11.83 -12.97
C THR A 5 9.12 12.05 -14.29
N TYR A 6 9.93 11.06 -14.68
CA TYR A 6 10.49 10.96 -16.01
C TYR A 6 9.75 9.86 -16.77
N ALA A 7 9.27 10.15 -17.98
CA ALA A 7 8.57 9.20 -18.83
C ALA A 7 9.25 9.11 -20.20
N ASN A 8 9.39 7.88 -20.71
CA ASN A 8 9.91 7.59 -22.04
C ASN A 8 9.21 6.35 -22.62
N GLY A 9 8.39 6.56 -23.64
CA GLY A 9 7.59 5.50 -24.26
C GLY A 9 6.66 4.82 -23.23
N PRO A 10 6.67 3.48 -23.13
CA PRO A 10 5.82 2.75 -22.19
C PRO A 10 6.36 2.77 -20.74
N HIS A 11 7.46 3.48 -20.48
CA HIS A 11 8.14 3.49 -19.18
C HIS A 11 7.98 4.83 -18.48
N SER A 12 7.77 4.81 -17.16
CA SER A 12 7.92 5.97 -16.30
C SER A 12 8.62 5.61 -15.00
N LEU A 13 9.44 6.54 -14.50
CA LEU A 13 10.06 6.47 -13.19
C LEU A 13 9.67 7.72 -12.41
N ALA A 14 8.99 7.51 -11.29
CA ALA A 14 8.55 8.56 -10.39
C ALA A 14 9.30 8.49 -9.06
N PHE A 15 9.66 9.66 -8.55
CA PHE A 15 10.07 9.85 -7.16
C PHE A 15 9.07 10.78 -6.49
N THR A 16 8.49 10.33 -5.39
CA THR A 16 7.53 11.11 -4.58
C THR A 16 8.06 11.29 -3.17
N GLY A 17 7.83 12.48 -2.62
CA GLY A 17 8.26 12.83 -1.27
C GLY A 17 7.20 13.63 -0.54
N GLY A 18 6.89 13.22 0.68
CA GLY A 18 5.89 13.84 1.53
C GLY A 18 6.35 13.93 2.97
N GLY A 19 5.79 14.88 3.70
CA GLY A 19 6.06 15.07 5.12
C GLY A 19 5.33 16.30 5.64
N ASN A 20 5.21 16.39 6.95
CA ASN A 20 4.57 17.52 7.60
C ASN A 20 5.61 18.62 7.88
N MET A 21 5.24 19.89 7.64
CA MET A 21 6.08 21.03 8.00
C MET A 21 5.99 21.37 9.50
N GLY A 22 4.90 20.96 10.15
CA GLY A 22 4.67 21.11 11.58
C GLY A 22 4.75 19.77 12.33
N GLN A 23 4.76 19.86 13.66
CA GLN A 23 4.80 18.71 14.55
C GLN A 23 3.77 18.90 15.67
N THR A 24 3.13 17.82 16.09
CA THR A 24 2.08 17.84 17.12
C THR A 24 2.16 16.62 18.04
N ALA A 25 1.90 16.86 19.32
CA ALA A 25 1.69 15.81 20.32
C ALA A 25 0.28 15.20 20.26
N TYR A 26 -0.65 15.86 19.56
CA TYR A 26 -2.02 15.38 19.42
C TYR A 26 -2.07 14.16 18.48
N GLN A 27 -2.54 13.03 18.99
CA GLN A 27 -2.63 11.78 18.26
C GLN A 27 -3.97 11.08 18.53
N ASN A 28 -4.57 10.54 17.48
CA ASN A 28 -5.75 9.68 17.56
C ASN A 28 -5.75 8.73 16.34
N LEU A 29 -6.80 7.92 16.18
CA LEU A 29 -6.89 6.98 15.05
C LEU A 29 -6.89 7.66 13.67
N ALA A 30 -7.45 8.87 13.56
CA ALA A 30 -7.49 9.65 12.32
C ALA A 30 -6.21 10.49 12.10
N THR A 31 -5.49 10.83 13.18
CA THR A 31 -4.24 11.59 13.15
C THR A 31 -3.14 10.81 13.86
N PRO A 32 -2.61 9.75 13.23
CA PRO A 32 -1.64 8.86 13.86
C PRO A 32 -0.27 9.52 14.01
N VAL A 33 0.61 8.94 14.82
CA VAL A 33 1.96 9.45 15.09
C VAL A 33 2.80 9.64 13.82
N GLN A 34 2.56 8.83 12.79
CA GLN A 34 3.18 8.92 11.47
C GLN A 34 2.99 10.29 10.80
N ASN A 35 1.97 11.07 11.20
CA ASN A 35 1.75 12.42 10.69
C ASN A 35 2.88 13.40 11.04
N ASN A 36 3.74 13.06 12.02
CA ASN A 36 4.95 13.81 12.35
C ASN A 36 6.17 13.38 11.53
N GLY A 37 6.00 12.45 10.60
CA GLY A 37 7.06 11.87 9.80
C GLY A 37 7.13 12.38 8.36
N SER A 38 8.00 11.72 7.61
CA SER A 38 8.14 11.85 6.17
C SER A 38 8.04 10.48 5.48
N ILE A 39 7.72 10.50 4.20
CA ILE A 39 7.60 9.34 3.33
C ILE A 39 8.22 9.66 1.96
N TYR A 40 8.88 8.67 1.38
CA TYR A 40 9.54 8.75 0.10
C TYR A 40 9.30 7.47 -0.68
N ASP A 41 8.93 7.61 -1.95
CA ASP A 41 8.67 6.47 -2.83
C ASP A 41 9.45 6.59 -4.13
N VAL A 42 9.89 5.45 -4.63
CA VAL A 42 10.43 5.28 -5.98
C VAL A 42 9.53 4.28 -6.68
N ILE A 43 8.87 4.71 -7.75
CA ILE A 43 7.87 3.93 -8.47
C ILE A 43 8.31 3.83 -9.92
N TYR A 44 8.53 2.60 -10.39
CA TYR A 44 8.69 2.36 -11.82
C TYR A 44 7.39 1.80 -12.37
N THR A 45 6.95 2.30 -13.52
CA THR A 45 5.77 1.79 -14.21
C THR A 45 6.14 1.45 -15.64
N TYR A 46 5.79 0.25 -16.07
CA TYR A 46 5.73 -0.15 -17.46
C TYR A 46 4.28 -0.38 -17.86
N ALA A 47 3.79 0.35 -18.85
CA ALA A 47 2.44 0.24 -19.38
C ALA A 47 2.49 0.07 -20.91
N LYS A 48 2.18 -1.15 -21.39
CA LYS A 48 2.15 -1.43 -22.83
C LYS A 48 1.09 -2.47 -23.17
N GLY A 49 0.19 -2.10 -24.07
CA GLY A 49 -0.90 -2.98 -24.50
C GLY A 49 -1.74 -3.43 -23.30
N PRO A 50 -1.93 -4.74 -23.08
CA PRO A 50 -2.75 -5.24 -21.98
C PRO A 50 -2.04 -5.25 -20.62
N TRP A 51 -0.76 -4.89 -20.53
CA TRP A 51 0.05 -5.08 -19.33
C TRP A 51 0.37 -3.77 -18.62
N ILE A 52 0.29 -3.81 -17.29
CA ILE A 52 0.89 -2.84 -16.37
C ILE A 52 1.76 -3.60 -15.38
N VAL A 53 3.04 -3.24 -15.28
CA VAL A 53 3.98 -3.77 -14.29
C VAL A 53 4.53 -2.60 -13.50
N GLN A 54 4.37 -2.61 -12.19
CA GLN A 54 4.72 -1.50 -11.34
C GLN A 54 5.36 -1.96 -10.02
N PRO A 55 6.68 -2.20 -10.00
CA PRO A 55 7.41 -2.30 -8.75
C PRO A 55 7.57 -0.92 -8.10
N TYR A 56 7.54 -0.90 -6.77
CA TYR A 56 7.89 0.30 -6.02
C TYR A 56 8.69 -0.03 -4.77
N PHE A 57 9.44 0.97 -4.31
CA PHE A 57 10.09 1.01 -3.01
C PHE A 57 9.56 2.21 -2.23
N GLN A 58 9.32 2.04 -0.94
CA GLN A 58 8.82 3.06 -0.03
C GLN A 58 9.70 3.12 1.22
N TYR A 59 10.04 4.31 1.66
CA TYR A 59 10.68 4.58 2.94
C TYR A 59 9.87 5.60 3.72
N SER A 60 9.61 5.33 5.00
CA SER A 60 9.03 6.32 5.90
C SER A 60 9.90 6.51 7.14
N ASP A 61 9.94 7.72 7.68
CA ASP A 61 10.68 8.04 8.90
C ASP A 61 9.82 8.87 9.83
N VAL A 62 9.76 8.46 11.11
CA VAL A 62 9.21 9.28 12.18
C VAL A 62 10.36 9.60 13.14
N PRO A 63 10.83 10.86 13.15
CA PRO A 63 12.01 11.22 13.91
C PRO A 63 11.76 11.18 15.42
N THR A 64 12.83 10.97 16.18
CA THR A 64 12.78 11.12 17.64
C THR A 64 12.47 12.57 17.98
N ASN A 65 11.46 12.79 18.81
CA ASN A 65 11.08 14.12 19.25
C ASN A 65 10.41 14.08 20.64
N PRO A 66 11.21 14.22 21.72
CA PRO A 66 10.70 14.18 23.08
C PRO A 66 9.70 15.29 23.39
N LYS A 67 9.77 16.44 22.71
CA LYS A 67 8.86 17.57 22.92
C LYS A 67 7.40 17.23 22.60
N ILE A 68 7.18 16.23 21.74
CA ILE A 68 5.85 15.74 21.35
C ILE A 68 5.62 14.29 21.79
N GLY A 69 6.43 13.79 22.73
CA GLY A 69 6.27 12.46 23.31
C GLY A 69 6.86 11.30 22.50
N ILE A 70 7.63 11.56 21.45
CA ILE A 70 8.31 10.51 20.67
C ILE A 70 9.68 10.25 21.29
N ALA A 71 9.73 9.31 22.25
CA ALA A 71 10.93 8.95 23.00
C ALA A 71 12.04 8.38 22.09
N LYS A 72 11.67 7.50 21.15
CA LYS A 72 12.59 6.94 20.16
C LYS A 72 11.85 6.73 18.85
N GLY A 73 12.26 7.48 17.83
CA GLY A 73 11.73 7.38 16.48
C GLY A 73 12.02 6.03 15.83
N ALA A 74 11.33 5.78 14.72
CA ALA A 74 11.46 4.57 13.92
C ALA A 74 11.22 4.90 12.45
N SER A 75 11.59 3.95 11.60
CA SER A 75 11.41 4.05 10.15
C SER A 75 10.85 2.76 9.58
N THR A 76 10.22 2.84 8.42
CA THR A 76 9.79 1.67 7.65
C THR A 76 10.48 1.63 6.29
N ARG A 77 10.73 0.41 5.81
CA ARG A 77 11.21 0.12 4.45
C ARG A 77 10.27 -0.88 3.84
N GLY A 78 9.64 -0.50 2.75
CA GLY A 78 8.68 -1.31 2.02
C GLY A 78 9.08 -1.47 0.56
N GLY A 79 8.68 -2.59 -0.02
CA GLY A 79 8.80 -2.86 -1.44
C GLY A 79 7.60 -3.65 -1.92
N ALA A 80 7.22 -3.43 -3.17
CA ALA A 80 6.07 -4.10 -3.74
C ALA A 80 6.24 -4.33 -5.24
N ILE A 81 5.46 -5.28 -5.75
CA ILE A 81 5.28 -5.52 -7.17
C ILE A 81 3.79 -5.58 -7.46
N LEU A 82 3.32 -4.66 -8.31
CA LEU A 82 1.97 -4.66 -8.85
C LEU A 82 2.03 -5.15 -10.29
N LEU A 83 1.13 -6.06 -10.65
CA LEU A 83 0.99 -6.60 -11.98
C LEU A 83 -0.48 -6.57 -12.35
N SER A 84 -0.81 -6.01 -13.51
CA SER A 84 -2.16 -6.06 -14.05
C SER A 84 -2.13 -6.49 -15.50
N ARG A 85 -3.08 -7.34 -15.89
CA ARG A 85 -3.32 -7.73 -17.27
C ARG A 85 -4.78 -7.66 -17.62
N THR A 86 -5.09 -7.02 -18.74
CA THR A 86 -6.40 -7.10 -19.39
C THR A 86 -6.40 -8.22 -20.43
N PHE A 87 -7.40 -9.09 -20.36
CA PHE A 87 -7.66 -10.17 -21.30
C PHE A 87 -8.78 -9.77 -22.27
N PRO A 88 -8.90 -10.45 -23.42
CA PRO A 88 -10.07 -10.31 -24.27
C PRO A 88 -11.38 -10.60 -23.51
N HIS A 89 -12.49 -10.11 -24.07
CA HIS A 89 -13.84 -10.37 -23.53
C HIS A 89 -14.10 -9.81 -22.13
N GLY A 90 -13.44 -8.69 -21.78
CA GLY A 90 -13.81 -7.89 -20.62
C GLY A 90 -13.27 -8.38 -19.28
N PHE A 91 -12.40 -9.38 -19.27
CA PHE A 91 -11.77 -9.87 -18.04
C PHE A 91 -10.41 -9.18 -17.81
N SER A 92 -10.09 -8.83 -16.57
CA SER A 92 -8.77 -8.40 -16.16
C SER A 92 -8.38 -9.00 -14.80
N LEU A 93 -7.09 -9.16 -14.59
CA LEU A 93 -6.55 -9.68 -13.34
C LEU A 93 -5.43 -8.75 -12.88
N ALA A 94 -5.61 -8.20 -11.67
CA ALA A 94 -4.54 -7.51 -10.97
C ALA A 94 -4.03 -8.38 -9.81
N GLY A 95 -2.72 -8.33 -9.58
CA GLY A 95 -2.04 -8.95 -8.46
C GLY A 95 -1.08 -7.95 -7.84
N ARG A 96 -0.92 -8.05 -6.52
CA ARG A 96 -0.01 -7.23 -5.75
C ARG A 96 0.66 -8.08 -4.69
N TRP A 97 1.99 -8.01 -4.62
CA TRP A 97 2.77 -8.50 -3.49
C TRP A 97 3.51 -7.34 -2.84
N GLU A 98 3.51 -7.28 -1.51
CA GLU A 98 4.13 -6.22 -0.72
C GLU A 98 4.89 -6.83 0.46
N TYR A 99 6.06 -6.29 0.75
CA TYR A 99 6.79 -6.53 1.99
C TYR A 99 7.12 -5.19 2.64
N ILE A 100 6.94 -5.08 3.95
CA ILE A 100 7.32 -3.89 4.73
C ILE A 100 7.92 -4.30 6.06
N ALA A 101 9.01 -3.63 6.45
CA ALA A 101 9.67 -3.84 7.74
C ALA A 101 9.85 -2.52 8.46
N SER A 102 9.71 -2.55 9.79
CA SER A 102 9.99 -1.43 10.67
C SER A 102 11.34 -1.61 11.36
N THR A 103 11.98 -0.49 11.67
CA THR A 103 13.19 -0.48 12.50
C THR A 103 12.83 -0.35 13.98
N GLY A 104 13.84 -0.51 14.84
CA GLY A 104 13.68 -0.32 16.28
C GLY A 104 13.51 -1.62 17.06
N ASN A 105 13.34 -1.47 18.36
CA ASN A 105 13.18 -2.59 19.30
C ASN A 105 12.34 -2.13 20.50
N ALA A 106 11.42 -2.98 20.95
CA ALA A 106 10.56 -2.72 22.10
C ALA A 106 11.35 -2.39 23.38
N LYS A 107 12.52 -3.02 23.60
CA LYS A 107 13.39 -2.77 24.76
C LYS A 107 13.93 -1.33 24.83
N ASN A 108 14.06 -0.68 23.68
CA ASN A 108 14.55 0.69 23.58
C ASN A 108 13.42 1.71 23.46
N GLN A 109 12.18 1.30 23.75
CA GLN A 109 10.97 2.11 23.62
C GLN A 109 10.83 2.77 22.24
N ALA A 110 11.28 2.07 21.20
CA ALA A 110 11.14 2.52 19.82
C ALA A 110 9.66 2.59 19.45
N LEU A 111 9.31 3.60 18.66
CA LEU A 111 7.96 3.80 18.16
C LEU A 111 7.48 2.58 17.39
N ASN A 112 6.26 2.12 17.69
CA ASN A 112 5.63 1.07 16.91
C ASN A 112 5.02 1.66 15.63
N LEU A 113 5.51 1.24 14.47
CA LEU A 113 5.02 1.67 13.16
C LEU A 113 4.25 0.58 12.38
N LEU A 114 4.26 -0.66 12.87
CA LEU A 114 3.66 -1.83 12.22
C LEU A 114 3.02 -2.74 13.29
N PHE A 115 3.44 -4.00 13.37
CA PHE A 115 2.95 -5.04 14.29
C PHE A 115 3.80 -5.16 15.55
N GLY A 116 4.40 -4.05 15.98
CA GLY A 116 5.41 -3.97 17.02
C GLY A 116 6.72 -3.35 16.50
N PRO A 117 7.55 -2.73 17.37
CA PRO A 117 8.84 -2.18 16.94
C PRO A 117 9.79 -3.27 16.42
N GLY A 118 10.30 -3.10 15.20
CA GLY A 118 11.17 -4.09 14.55
C GLY A 118 10.44 -5.22 13.84
N SER A 119 9.10 -5.17 13.78
CA SER A 119 8.27 -6.15 13.07
C SER A 119 8.29 -5.93 11.55
N SER A 120 7.83 -6.95 10.82
CA SER A 120 7.61 -6.89 9.38
C SER A 120 6.28 -7.50 8.97
N GLY A 121 5.87 -7.25 7.73
CA GLY A 121 4.65 -7.78 7.14
C GLY A 121 4.82 -8.08 5.66
N ASP A 122 4.33 -9.23 5.25
CA ASP A 122 4.15 -9.63 3.86
C ASP A 122 2.67 -9.58 3.52
N SER A 123 2.32 -9.18 2.31
CA SER A 123 0.95 -9.31 1.82
C SER A 123 0.88 -9.71 0.36
N VAL A 124 -0.18 -10.44 0.03
CA VAL A 124 -0.56 -10.79 -1.34
C VAL A 124 -2.01 -10.39 -1.54
N THR A 125 -2.31 -9.72 -2.64
CA THR A 125 -3.66 -9.36 -3.07
C THR A 125 -3.88 -9.79 -4.52
N VAL A 126 -5.04 -10.34 -4.82
CA VAL A 126 -5.47 -10.70 -6.17
C VAL A 126 -6.86 -10.15 -6.41
N THR A 127 -7.03 -9.44 -7.52
CA THR A 127 -8.24 -8.69 -7.84
C THR A 127 -8.75 -9.07 -9.25
N PRO A 128 -9.53 -10.16 -9.40
CA PRO A 128 -10.18 -10.46 -10.67
C PRO A 128 -11.30 -9.45 -10.94
N THR A 129 -11.36 -8.91 -12.16
CA THR A 129 -12.42 -8.01 -12.61
C THR A 129 -13.01 -8.52 -13.92
N PHE A 130 -14.32 -8.52 -14.04
CA PHE A 130 -15.06 -8.79 -15.26
C PHE A 130 -15.95 -7.60 -15.59
N GLN A 131 -15.95 -7.16 -16.84
CA GLN A 131 -16.76 -6.04 -17.31
C GLN A 131 -17.35 -6.36 -18.69
N TYR A 132 -18.67 -6.30 -18.82
CA TYR A 132 -19.36 -6.56 -20.08
C TYR A 132 -20.65 -5.74 -20.19
N GLY A 133 -20.85 -5.06 -21.32
CA GLY A 133 -22.11 -4.36 -21.62
C GLY A 133 -22.55 -3.34 -20.57
N GLY A 134 -21.60 -2.66 -19.93
CA GLY A 134 -21.86 -1.72 -18.83
C GLY A 134 -21.93 -2.37 -17.44
N PHE A 135 -22.12 -3.68 -17.33
CA PHE A 135 -22.00 -4.40 -16.05
C PHE A 135 -20.53 -4.63 -15.67
N PHE A 136 -20.21 -4.60 -14.38
CA PHE A 136 -18.95 -5.11 -13.86
C PHE A 136 -19.12 -5.93 -12.56
N PHE A 137 -18.21 -6.89 -12.38
CA PHE A 137 -17.96 -7.63 -11.15
C PHE A 137 -16.47 -7.55 -10.83
N ARG A 138 -16.12 -7.26 -9.58
CA ARG A 138 -14.74 -7.24 -9.08
C ARG A 138 -14.68 -8.01 -7.78
N GLY A 139 -13.73 -8.94 -7.66
CA GLY A 139 -13.35 -9.54 -6.40
C GLY A 139 -12.03 -8.96 -5.90
N ASP A 140 -11.82 -8.91 -4.59
CA ASP A 140 -10.53 -8.64 -3.96
C ASP A 140 -10.27 -9.72 -2.92
N LEU A 141 -9.16 -10.43 -3.08
CA LEU A 141 -8.71 -11.48 -2.15
C LEU A 141 -7.33 -11.08 -1.65
N SER A 142 -7.19 -10.87 -0.34
CA SER A 142 -5.94 -10.46 0.27
C SER A 142 -5.58 -11.32 1.47
N TRP A 143 -4.28 -11.48 1.70
CA TRP A 143 -3.73 -12.13 2.88
C TRP A 143 -2.51 -11.36 3.34
N VAL A 144 -2.44 -11.10 4.65
CA VAL A 144 -1.31 -10.46 5.31
C VAL A 144 -0.71 -11.42 6.32
N HIS A 145 0.62 -11.49 6.33
CA HIS A 145 1.41 -12.23 7.31
C HIS A 145 2.36 -11.28 8.05
N ALA A 146 2.18 -11.16 9.36
CA ALA A 146 3.03 -10.36 10.24
C ALA A 146 4.11 -11.23 10.90
N SER A 147 5.36 -10.78 10.84
CA SER A 147 6.54 -11.42 11.41
C SER A 147 7.17 -10.56 12.51
N SER A 148 7.87 -11.21 13.45
CA SER A 148 8.53 -10.54 14.58
C SER A 148 7.61 -9.61 15.37
N ILE A 149 6.36 -10.05 15.58
CA ILE A 149 5.32 -9.24 16.20
C ILE A 149 5.60 -8.97 17.68
N THR A 150 5.09 -7.85 18.18
CA THR A 150 4.93 -7.61 19.61
C THR A 150 3.52 -8.04 20.03
N PRO A 151 3.35 -8.92 21.04
CA PRO A 151 2.02 -9.33 21.50
C PRO A 151 1.15 -8.13 21.89
N GLY A 152 -0.03 -8.04 21.28
CA GLY A 152 -0.96 -6.92 21.44
C GLY A 152 -1.02 -5.99 20.21
N ASP A 153 0.01 -6.02 19.36
CA ASP A 153 0.14 -5.12 18.20
C ASP A 153 -0.18 -5.80 16.85
N ALA A 154 -0.42 -7.12 16.84
CA ALA A 154 -0.78 -7.86 15.63
C ALA A 154 -2.31 -8.02 15.46
N PHE A 155 -2.77 -9.03 14.73
CA PHE A 155 -4.18 -9.19 14.40
C PHE A 155 -4.99 -9.94 15.47
N GLY A 156 -6.32 -9.84 15.35
CA GLY A 156 -7.29 -10.51 16.20
C GLY A 156 -7.47 -9.84 17.56
N ARG A 157 -8.48 -10.30 18.32
CA ARG A 157 -8.88 -9.67 19.60
C ARG A 157 -7.75 -9.57 20.64
N ARG A 158 -6.77 -10.47 20.57
CA ARG A 158 -5.62 -10.50 21.48
C ARG A 158 -4.35 -9.85 20.90
N GLY A 159 -4.37 -9.43 19.63
CA GLY A 159 -3.21 -8.85 18.95
C GLY A 159 -2.02 -9.81 18.80
N THR A 160 -2.29 -11.11 18.66
CA THR A 160 -1.25 -12.16 18.56
C THR A 160 -1.38 -13.01 17.30
N ASN A 161 -2.42 -12.80 16.50
CA ASN A 161 -2.57 -13.53 15.25
C ASN A 161 -1.65 -12.89 14.21
N THR A 162 -0.79 -13.71 13.61
CA THR A 162 0.14 -13.27 12.56
C THR A 162 -0.50 -13.25 11.19
N ASN A 163 -1.69 -13.84 11.00
CA ASN A 163 -2.33 -13.96 9.70
C ASN A 163 -3.67 -13.23 9.65
N GLN A 164 -3.88 -12.43 8.61
CA GLN A 164 -5.17 -11.77 8.35
C GLN A 164 -5.60 -11.97 6.89
N PRO A 165 -6.49 -12.94 6.59
CA PRO A 165 -7.15 -13.00 5.30
C PRO A 165 -8.27 -11.95 5.22
N ARG A 166 -8.53 -11.47 4.01
CA ARG A 166 -9.62 -10.55 3.66
C ARG A 166 -10.17 -10.90 2.29
N ALA A 167 -11.48 -10.80 2.14
CA ALA A 167 -12.16 -10.94 0.87
C ALA A 167 -13.24 -9.86 0.73
N MET A 168 -13.39 -9.31 -0.47
CA MET A 168 -14.43 -8.36 -0.84
C MET A 168 -14.92 -8.65 -2.25
N ALA A 169 -16.19 -8.37 -2.53
CA ALA A 169 -16.75 -8.39 -3.86
C ALA A 169 -17.58 -7.14 -4.12
N GLU A 170 -17.45 -6.60 -5.32
CA GLU A 170 -18.15 -5.43 -5.82
C GLU A 170 -18.88 -5.81 -7.11
N ILE A 171 -20.13 -5.37 -7.23
CA ILE A 171 -20.90 -5.42 -8.48
C ILE A 171 -21.48 -4.05 -8.76
N GLY A 172 -21.56 -3.71 -10.04
CA GLY A 172 -22.16 -2.45 -10.42
C GLY A 172 -22.37 -2.30 -11.91
N PHE A 173 -22.92 -1.15 -12.27
CA PHE A 173 -23.16 -0.73 -13.64
C PHE A 173 -22.43 0.59 -13.89
N ILE A 174 -21.72 0.66 -15.00
CA ILE A 174 -21.07 1.86 -15.52
C ILE A 174 -21.99 2.42 -16.61
N PHE A 175 -22.49 3.62 -16.36
CA PHE A 175 -23.34 4.34 -17.29
C PHE A 175 -22.50 5.29 -18.15
N GLY A 176 -22.71 5.27 -19.46
CA GLY A 176 -22.05 6.18 -20.41
C GLY A 176 -21.75 5.53 -21.77
N ASN A 177 -21.64 6.35 -22.81
CA ASN A 177 -21.38 5.94 -24.20
C ASN A 177 -19.91 5.54 -24.45
N ASN A 178 -19.32 4.70 -23.61
CA ASN A 178 -17.97 4.14 -23.82
C ASN A 178 -18.00 2.80 -24.57
N ILE A 179 -19.15 2.43 -25.13
CA ILE A 179 -19.29 1.32 -26.05
C ILE A 179 -18.96 1.88 -27.42
N ALA A 180 -17.79 1.54 -27.97
CA ALA A 180 -17.54 1.76 -29.38
C ALA A 180 -18.64 1.02 -30.16
N GLU A 181 -19.58 1.80 -30.71
CA GLU A 181 -20.59 1.31 -31.63
C GLU A 181 -19.86 0.57 -32.74
N LYS A 182 -20.10 -0.74 -32.86
CA LYS A 182 -19.66 -1.47 -34.05
C LYS A 182 -20.38 -0.83 -35.23
N LYS A 183 -19.65 -0.05 -36.03
CA LYS A 183 -20.19 0.46 -37.30
C LYS A 183 -20.64 -0.72 -38.16
N PRO A 184 -21.79 -0.60 -38.83
CA PRO A 184 -22.38 -1.65 -39.65
C PRO A 184 -21.51 -2.02 -40.86
#